data_AF-A0A914WB64-F1
#
_entry.id   AF-A0A914WB64-F1
#
_cell.length_a   1.000
_cell.length_b   1.000
_cell.length_c   1.000
_cell.angle_alpha   90.00
_cell.angle_beta   90.00
_cell.angle_gamma   90.00
#
_symmetry.space_group_name_H-M   'P 1'
#
loop_
_entity.id
_entity.type
_entity.pdbx_description
1 polymer ?
#
loop_
_entity_poly.entity_id
_entity_poly.type
_entity_poly.pdbx_seq_one_letter_code
_entity_poly.pdbx_strand_id
1 'polypeptide(L)' 'MRGISPCWLLLLRLLFVARVATANDDAARLVVRPESATVQLESRVSFFCRADGNPLPSISWRRNGHVISEAR' A
#
# COMPACT_ATOMS: atom_id res chain seq x y z
N MET A 1 22.35 47.85 17.34
CA MET A 1 21.23 46.97 16.91
C MET A 1 21.73 46.15 15.72
N ARG A 2 22.04 44.86 15.89
CA ARG A 2 22.66 44.04 14.84
C ARG A 2 21.55 43.44 13.96
N GLY A 3 21.38 43.99 12.76
CA GLY A 3 20.37 43.53 11.81
C GLY A 3 20.73 42.17 11.22
N ILE A 4 19.74 41.28 11.16
CA ILE A 4 19.84 39.98 10.53
C ILE A 4 20.08 40.22 9.03
N SER A 5 21.30 39.92 8.55
CA SER A 5 21.69 40.08 7.14
C SER A 5 20.74 39.29 6.24
N PRO A 6 20.31 39.80 5.08
CA PRO A 6 19.38 39.12 4.18
C PRO A 6 19.86 37.74 3.70
N CYS A 7 21.18 37.48 3.76
CA CYS A 7 21.75 36.14 3.56
C CYS A 7 21.26 35.11 4.59
N TRP A 8 21.05 35.52 5.84
CA TRP A 8 20.57 34.64 6.91
C TRP A 8 19.14 34.15 6.65
N LEU A 9 18.29 35.02 6.10
CA LEU A 9 16.92 34.68 5.71
C LEU A 9 16.87 33.77 4.47
N LEU A 10 17.78 33.98 3.50
CA LEU A 10 17.89 33.12 2.32
C LEU A 10 18.40 31.71 2.67
N LEU A 11 19.35 31.60 3.61
CA LEU A 11 19.82 30.31 4.14
C LEU A 11 18.71 29.57 4.90
N LEU A 12 17.89 30.28 5.68
CA LEU A 12 16.72 29.71 6.35
C LEU A 12 15.65 29.21 5.37
N ARG A 13 15.46 29.89 4.22
CA ARG A 13 14.52 29.44 3.17
C ARG A 13 14.94 28.16 2.46
N LEU A 14 16.24 27.93 2.28
CA LEU A 14 16.76 26.72 1.63
C LEU A 14 16.61 25.45 2.48
N LEU A 15 16.56 25.60 3.82
CA LEU A 15 16.32 24.49 4.75
C LEU A 15 14.83 24.10 4.86
N PHE A 16 13.90 24.99 4.52
CA PHE A 16 12.46 24.76 4.71
C PHE A 16 11.78 24.10 3.49
N VAL A 17 12.44 24.00 2.33
CA VAL A 17 11.93 23.22 1.19
C VAL A 17 12.48 21.78 1.26
N ALA A 18 12.45 21.18 2.46
CA ALA A 18 12.37 19.73 2.50
C ALA A 18 11.08 19.37 1.78
N ARG A 19 11.18 18.69 0.64
CA ARG A 19 10.00 18.24 -0.10
C ARG A 19 9.12 17.49 0.86
N VAL A 20 7.95 18.05 1.18
CA VAL A 20 6.90 17.27 1.83
C VAL A 20 6.49 16.25 0.79
N ALA A 21 7.11 15.06 0.83
CA ALA A 21 6.60 13.90 0.17
C ALA A 21 5.39 13.46 0.99
N THR A 22 4.23 14.09 0.77
CA THR A 22 2.95 13.53 1.20
C THR A 22 2.68 12.32 0.29
N ALA A 23 3.51 11.28 0.39
CA ALA A 23 3.06 9.96 0.00
C ALA A 23 1.94 9.66 1.00
N ASN A 24 0.70 9.81 0.54
CA ASN A 24 -0.49 9.53 1.34
C ASN A 24 -0.51 8.01 1.55
N ASP A 25 0.28 7.51 2.50
CA ASP A 25 0.50 6.09 2.74
C ASP A 25 -0.75 5.50 3.38
N ASP A 26 -1.58 4.84 2.56
CA ASP A 26 -2.80 4.20 3.02
C ASP A 26 -2.52 2.72 3.24
N ALA A 27 -2.79 2.24 4.46
CA ALA A 27 -2.55 0.86 4.83
C ALA A 27 -3.36 -0.09 3.94
N ALA A 28 -2.72 -1.20 3.55
CA ALA A 28 -3.37 -2.20 2.72
C ALA A 28 -4.63 -2.75 3.40
N ARG A 29 -5.75 -2.74 2.67
CA ARG A 29 -7.04 -3.25 3.14
C ARG A 29 -7.72 -4.11 2.10
N LEU A 30 -8.41 -5.16 2.54
CA LEU A 30 -9.28 -5.95 1.69
C LEU A 30 -10.59 -5.20 1.47
N VAL A 31 -10.81 -4.78 0.22
CA VAL A 31 -12.07 -4.16 -0.24
C VAL A 31 -13.08 -5.24 -0.61
N VAL A 32 -12.62 -6.32 -1.22
CA VAL A 32 -13.44 -7.52 -1.48
C VAL A 32 -12.77 -8.72 -0.85
N ARG A 33 -13.47 -9.35 0.09
CA ARG A 33 -13.02 -10.56 0.77
C ARG A 33 -13.50 -11.79 0.00
N PRO A 34 -12.69 -12.85 -0.08
CA PRO A 34 -13.15 -14.11 -0.63
C PRO A 34 -14.23 -14.72 0.26
N GLU A 35 -15.26 -15.28 -0.36
CA GLU A 35 -16.36 -15.94 0.32
C GLU A 35 -16.07 -17.44 0.51
N SER A 36 -16.61 -18.02 1.59
CA SER A 36 -16.56 -19.46 1.80
C SER A 36 -17.48 -20.17 0.81
N ALA A 37 -17.00 -21.25 0.20
CA ALA A 37 -17.77 -22.05 -0.74
C ALA A 37 -17.71 -23.53 -0.35
N THR A 38 -18.84 -24.22 -0.50
CA THR A 38 -18.93 -25.68 -0.46
C THR A 38 -19.24 -26.17 -1.86
N VAL A 39 -18.39 -27.04 -2.40
CA VAL A 39 -18.49 -27.50 -3.78
C VAL A 39 -18.48 -29.03 -3.83
N GLN A 40 -19.00 -29.59 -4.91
CA GLN A 40 -19.02 -31.04 -5.11
C GLN A 40 -17.60 -31.58 -5.33
N LEU A 41 -17.39 -32.86 -5.06
CA LEU A 41 -16.13 -33.53 -5.38
C LEU A 41 -15.82 -33.40 -6.88
N GLU A 42 -14.53 -33.22 -7.22
CA GLU A 42 -14.05 -32.99 -8.60
C GLU A 42 -14.57 -31.73 -9.31
N SER A 43 -15.27 -30.84 -8.61
CA SER A 43 -15.72 -29.56 -9.18
C SER A 43 -14.71 -28.43 -8.99
N ARG A 44 -14.86 -27.36 -9.79
CA ARG A 44 -14.00 -26.17 -9.71
C ARG A 44 -14.64 -25.08 -8.87
N VAL A 45 -13.82 -24.40 -8.06
CA VAL A 45 -14.19 -23.19 -7.31
C VAL A 45 -13.27 -22.05 -7.72
N SER A 46 -13.79 -20.83 -7.71
CA SER A 46 -13.03 -19.60 -7.93
C SER A 46 -13.22 -18.67 -6.76
N PHE A 47 -12.12 -18.16 -6.21
CA PHE A 47 -12.13 -17.16 -5.15
C PHE A 47 -11.72 -15.82 -5.73
N PHE A 48 -12.48 -14.78 -5.41
CA PHE A 48 -12.20 -13.41 -5.83
C PHE A 48 -11.76 -12.58 -4.64
N CYS A 49 -10.77 -11.70 -4.86
CA CYS A 49 -10.22 -10.82 -3.84
C CYS A 49 -9.77 -9.52 -4.47
N ARG A 50 -9.99 -8.40 -3.78
CA ARG A 50 -9.50 -7.08 -4.17
C ARG A 50 -8.95 -6.38 -2.92
N ALA A 51 -7.72 -5.90 -3.03
CA ALA A 51 -7.08 -5.07 -2.02
C ALA A 51 -6.87 -3.65 -2.56
N ASP A 52 -6.83 -2.69 -1.65
CA ASP A 52 -6.56 -1.28 -1.93
C ASP A 52 -5.58 -0.74 -0.89
N GLY A 53 -4.86 0.32 -1.25
CA GLY A 53 -3.79 0.90 -0.44
C GLY A 53 -2.86 1.72 -1.32
N ASN A 54 -2.05 2.56 -0.69
CA ASN A 54 -1.06 3.37 -1.39
C ASN A 54 0.27 3.26 -0.64
N PRO A 55 1.29 2.56 -1.18
CA PRO A 55 1.35 1.97 -2.51
C PRO A 55 0.37 0.80 -2.71
N LEU A 56 0.04 0.51 -3.97
CA LEU A 56 -0.88 -0.57 -4.33
C LEU A 56 -0.34 -1.93 -3.80
N PRO A 57 -1.12 -2.67 -3.00
CA PRO A 57 -0.64 -3.91 -2.39
C PRO A 57 -0.55 -5.07 -3.39
N SER A 58 0.36 -6.02 -3.12
CA SER A 58 0.41 -7.30 -3.82
C SER A 58 -0.49 -8.34 -3.15
N ILE A 59 -1.19 -9.13 -3.95
CA ILE A 59 -2.08 -10.20 -3.47
C ILE A 59 -1.36 -11.54 -3.61
N SER A 60 -1.37 -12.35 -2.54
CA SER A 60 -0.87 -13.72 -2.56
C SER A 60 -1.91 -14.68 -2.00
N TRP A 61 -2.01 -15.87 -2.60
CA TRP A 61 -2.94 -16.91 -2.16
C TRP A 61 -2.21 -17.99 -1.38
N ARG A 62 -2.86 -18.48 -0.33
CA ARG A 62 -2.36 -19.58 0.50
C ARG A 62 -3.45 -20.64 0.70
N ARG A 63 -3.06 -21.91 0.64
CA ARG A 63 -3.90 -23.05 1.00
C ARG A 63 -3.23 -23.80 2.13
N ASN A 64 -3.92 -23.94 3.26
CA ASN A 64 -3.40 -24.61 4.46
C ASN A 64 -2.02 -24.09 4.88
N GLY A 65 -1.81 -22.77 4.81
CA GLY A 65 -0.54 -22.11 5.15
C GLY A 65 0.51 -22.08 4.04
N HIS A 66 0.36 -22.86 2.96
CA HIS A 66 1.32 -22.93 1.86
C HIS A 66 0.97 -21.95 0.73
N VAL A 67 1.98 -21.24 0.21
CA VAL A 67 1.82 -20.32 -0.92
C VAL A 67 1.48 -21.11 -2.18
N ILE A 68 0.48 -20.64 -2.92
CA ILE A 68 0.10 -21.19 -4.21
C ILE A 68 0.67 -20.25 -5.28
N SER A 69 1.68 -20.71 -6.03
CA SER A 69 2.30 -19.96 -7.12
C SER A 69 1.54 -20.06 -8.45
N GLU A 70 0.67 -21.06 -8.58
CA GLU A 70 -0.10 -21.33 -9.80
C GLU A 70 -1.60 -21.20 -9.55
N ALA A 71 -2.22 -20.19 -10.15
CA ALA A 71 -3.67 -20.15 -10.29
C ALA A 71 -4.06 -21.19 -11.36
N ARG A 72 -4.68 -22.29 -10.95
CA ARG A 72 -5.17 -23.34 -11.86
C ARG A 72 -6.67 -23.24 -12.09
#